data_AF-A0A8T5LRL0-F1
#
_entry.id   AF-A0A8T5LRL0-F1
#
_cell.length_a   1.000
_cell.length_b   1.000
_cell.length_c   1.000
_cell.angle_alpha   90.00
_cell.angle_beta   90.00
_cell.angle_gamma   90.00
#
_symmetry.space_group_name_H-M   'P 1'
#
loop_
_entity.id
_entity.type
_entity.pdbx_description
1 polymer ?
#
loop_
_entity_poly.entity_id
_entity_poly.type
_entity_poly.pdbx_seq_one_letter_code
_entity_poly.pdbx_strand_id
1 'polypeptide(L)'
;MMLINKTTFPVNKGAFNMLEFGEKEINVSVTMQDLVLSRKFPGVVPMHYMIDYDKSDLTVLVSNTIKSLKEYDCYDYTNMRTVRAGSSHVIDKKDGSVIIKKNHSILPAHIQTSQDFFLNFIKNSFYKKLSLNEVTASMLSGGIDSVISTYLAKSFNSDIVAYTFLVEGQESENSDLKHAINAAKILDVPLQIVQVSGDEILECIDDIIYITEDTKDYNIYSATGAYFLLKKVREDGHKFVVCGEGPDEIFGTYDSWGSHQLSSQKASQPEYRCKFVNNLDWNLSRGTKVANYLGVDLFSPFLNSEFINLAVNIPSEVVHQYGHRKGILAKAFEDVLPLDLLLRPKVRFQDGSGVTPILRKAGVDNAYIKRVYDLKFK
;
A
#
# COMPACT_ATOMS: atom_id res chain seq x y z
N MET A 1 18.78 35.52 -13.21
CA MET A 1 18.47 35.54 -14.64
C MET A 1 19.16 34.34 -15.30
N MET A 2 18.44 33.24 -15.48
CA MET A 2 18.84 32.15 -16.37
C MET A 2 17.56 31.74 -17.10
N LEU A 3 17.37 32.36 -18.26
CA LEU A 3 16.35 32.02 -19.24
C LEU A 3 16.71 30.65 -19.84
N ILE A 4 15.80 29.70 -19.75
CA ILE A 4 15.79 28.52 -20.59
C ILE A 4 14.48 28.57 -21.39
N ASN A 5 14.54 29.17 -22.58
CA ASN A 5 13.54 28.90 -23.60
C ASN A 5 13.74 27.44 -24.06
N LYS A 6 12.64 26.67 -24.11
CA LYS A 6 12.51 25.20 -24.31
C LYS A 6 12.37 24.40 -23.01
N THR A 7 11.12 24.01 -22.71
CA THR A 7 10.73 22.88 -21.83
C THR A 7 11.57 22.75 -20.55
N THR A 8 11.35 23.66 -19.61
CA THR A 8 11.82 23.45 -18.24
C THR A 8 10.83 22.59 -17.47
N PHE A 9 11.16 21.31 -17.34
CA PHE A 9 10.92 20.57 -16.11
C PHE A 9 11.72 21.25 -15.00
N PRO A 10 11.10 21.81 -13.95
CA PRO A 10 11.81 22.05 -12.71
C PRO A 10 11.97 20.70 -12.02
N VAL A 11 13.03 19.96 -12.39
CA VAL A 11 13.60 18.90 -11.56
C VAL A 11 14.30 19.60 -10.40
N ASN A 12 13.53 20.13 -9.45
CA ASN A 12 14.07 20.64 -8.21
C ASN A 12 14.34 19.45 -7.29
N LYS A 13 15.61 19.08 -7.18
CA LYS A 13 16.30 18.42 -6.04
C LYS A 13 15.41 17.72 -5.00
N GLY A 14 14.69 16.69 -5.43
CA GLY A 14 14.51 15.47 -4.69
C GLY A 14 15.00 14.38 -5.61
N ALA A 15 16.05 13.66 -5.23
CA ALA A 15 16.42 12.46 -5.96
C ALA A 15 15.17 11.57 -6.04
N PHE A 16 14.62 11.37 -7.24
CA PHE A 16 13.67 10.29 -7.51
C PHE A 16 14.47 8.97 -7.51
N ASN A 17 15.02 8.65 -6.35
CA ASN A 17 15.64 7.37 -6.04
C ASN A 17 14.74 6.71 -4.98
N MET A 18 13.57 6.22 -5.39
CA MET A 18 13.22 4.90 -4.88
C MET A 18 14.20 3.98 -5.58
N LEU A 19 15.17 3.50 -4.79
CA LEU A 19 16.18 2.57 -5.24
C LEU A 19 15.50 1.40 -5.94
N GLU A 20 16.20 0.94 -6.97
CA GLU A 20 15.86 -0.14 -7.87
C GLU A 20 15.73 -1.46 -7.11
N PHE A 21 14.59 -1.65 -6.45
CA PHE A 21 14.04 -2.97 -6.23
C PHE A 21 13.11 -3.31 -7.39
N GLY A 22 13.72 -3.60 -8.55
CA GLY A 22 13.07 -4.27 -9.67
C GLY A 22 11.90 -3.52 -10.33
N GLU A 23 12.24 -2.72 -11.35
CA GLU A 23 11.37 -2.03 -12.31
C GLU A 23 10.81 -0.66 -11.86
N LYS A 24 10.80 0.30 -12.80
CA LYS A 24 10.28 1.66 -12.60
C LYS A 24 8.76 1.62 -12.40
N GLU A 25 8.27 1.93 -11.20
CA GLU A 25 6.83 1.97 -10.86
C GLU A 25 6.04 3.03 -11.66
N ILE A 26 6.70 4.16 -11.97
CA ILE A 26 6.17 5.22 -12.82
C ILE A 26 7.16 5.55 -13.94
N ASN A 27 6.65 5.99 -15.09
CA ASN A 27 7.45 6.37 -16.23
C ASN A 27 6.90 7.65 -16.87
N VAL A 28 7.81 8.56 -17.20
CA VAL A 28 7.54 9.75 -18.01
C VAL A 28 8.41 9.65 -19.26
N SER A 29 7.78 9.64 -20.43
CA SER A 29 8.46 9.58 -21.72
C SER A 29 8.03 10.74 -22.61
N VAL A 30 8.98 11.33 -23.32
CA VAL A 30 8.76 12.52 -24.15
C VAL A 30 9.14 12.17 -25.59
N THR A 31 8.19 12.24 -26.52
CA THR A 31 8.43 12.04 -27.96
C THR A 31 8.35 13.37 -28.70
N MET A 32 8.48 13.38 -30.03
CA MET A 32 8.29 14.61 -30.82
C MET A 32 6.85 15.14 -30.73
N GLN A 33 5.85 14.26 -30.62
CA GLN A 33 4.43 14.62 -30.67
C GLN A 33 3.77 14.57 -29.29
N ASP A 34 4.23 13.68 -28.41
CA ASP A 34 3.51 13.31 -27.20
C ASP A 34 4.36 13.39 -25.93
N LEU A 35 3.68 13.54 -24.80
CA LEU A 35 4.16 13.20 -23.46
C LEU A 35 3.38 11.97 -22.96
N VAL A 36 4.08 10.91 -22.57
CA VAL A 36 3.47 9.67 -22.09
C VAL A 36 3.76 9.48 -20.61
N LEU A 37 2.70 9.47 -19.81
CA LEU A 37 2.75 9.20 -18.37
C LEU A 37 2.23 7.78 -18.13
N SER A 38 3.06 6.88 -17.59
CA SER A 38 2.69 5.48 -17.38
C SER A 38 2.86 5.06 -15.94
N ARG A 39 1.89 4.31 -15.41
CA ARG A 39 1.93 3.76 -14.05
C ARG A 39 1.79 2.25 -14.12
N LYS A 40 2.75 1.54 -13.51
CA LYS A 40 2.78 0.09 -13.47
C LYS A 40 1.63 -0.47 -12.61
N PHE A 41 1.25 -1.72 -12.83
CA PHE A 41 0.38 -2.47 -11.92
C PHE A 41 1.23 -3.12 -10.81
N PRO A 42 0.83 -3.08 -9.52
CA PRO A 42 -0.48 -2.67 -9.00
C PRO A 42 -0.63 -1.17 -8.67
N GLY A 43 0.39 -0.35 -8.95
CA GLY A 43 0.35 1.08 -8.71
C GLY A 43 0.63 1.44 -7.26
N VAL A 44 1.70 0.89 -6.68
CA VAL A 44 2.14 1.21 -5.31
C VAL A 44 2.45 2.70 -5.20
N VAL A 45 3.15 3.26 -6.19
CA VAL A 45 3.46 4.69 -6.27
C VAL A 45 2.35 5.43 -7.03
N PRO A 46 1.68 6.42 -6.41
CA PRO A 46 0.69 7.27 -7.09
C PRO A 46 1.36 8.21 -8.10
N MET A 47 0.57 8.65 -9.09
CA MET A 47 1.01 9.60 -10.11
C MET A 47 -0.15 10.51 -10.49
N HIS A 48 0.06 11.80 -10.25
CA HIS A 48 -0.87 12.89 -10.50
C HIS A 48 -0.24 13.85 -11.51
N TYR A 49 -1.07 14.51 -12.31
CA TYR A 49 -0.61 15.54 -13.22
C TYR A 49 -1.69 16.58 -13.46
N MET A 50 -1.24 17.74 -13.94
CA MET A 50 -2.09 18.84 -14.39
C MET A 50 -1.55 19.38 -15.72
N ILE A 51 -2.45 19.94 -16.52
CA ILE A 51 -2.12 20.61 -17.77
C ILE A 51 -2.47 22.08 -17.63
N ASP A 52 -1.45 22.93 -17.70
CA ASP A 52 -1.59 24.38 -17.69
C ASP A 52 -1.69 24.88 -19.15
N TYR A 53 -2.83 25.51 -19.45
CA TYR A 53 -3.17 26.04 -20.77
C TYR A 53 -2.93 27.56 -20.90
N ASP A 54 -2.52 28.23 -19.83
CA ASP A 54 -2.48 29.70 -19.74
C ASP A 54 -1.18 30.31 -20.29
N LYS A 55 -0.38 29.52 -21.02
CA LYS A 55 0.90 29.96 -21.60
C LYS A 55 0.93 29.70 -23.10
N SER A 56 1.75 30.47 -23.81
CA SER A 56 2.05 30.25 -25.24
C SER A 56 2.58 28.85 -25.56
N ASP A 57 3.01 28.09 -24.54
CA ASP A 57 3.46 26.71 -24.60
C ASP A 57 2.67 25.83 -23.60
N LEU A 58 2.21 24.65 -24.04
CA LEU A 58 1.57 23.64 -23.20
C LEU A 58 2.53 23.17 -22.08
N THR A 59 2.13 23.37 -20.82
CA THR A 59 2.93 22.92 -19.66
C THR A 59 2.22 21.77 -18.95
N VAL A 60 2.94 20.68 -18.68
CA VAL A 60 2.42 19.53 -17.93
C VAL A 60 3.20 19.37 -16.64
N LEU A 61 2.50 19.52 -15.51
CA LEU A 61 3.05 19.30 -14.17
C LEU A 61 2.76 17.87 -13.76
N VAL A 62 3.76 17.15 -13.24
CA VAL A 62 3.63 15.74 -12.84
C VAL A 62 4.23 15.57 -11.45
N SER A 63 3.52 14.87 -10.57
CA SER A 63 3.95 14.61 -9.21
C SER A 63 3.40 13.27 -8.71
N ASN A 64 4.08 12.62 -7.77
CA ASN A 64 3.54 11.49 -7.02
C ASN A 64 2.67 11.92 -5.83
N THR A 65 2.51 13.22 -5.58
CA THR A 65 1.62 13.77 -4.55
C THR A 65 0.85 14.98 -5.06
N ILE A 66 -0.38 15.15 -4.60
CA ILE A 66 -1.23 16.32 -4.88
C ILE A 66 -0.63 17.56 -4.23
N LYS A 67 -0.13 17.44 -2.99
CA LYS A 67 0.44 18.58 -2.24
C LYS A 67 1.60 19.26 -2.97
N SER A 68 2.47 18.53 -3.67
CA SER A 68 3.54 19.15 -4.45
C SER A 68 3.04 19.89 -5.69
N LEU A 69 1.88 19.51 -6.25
CA LEU A 69 1.27 20.28 -7.35
C LEU A 69 0.69 21.61 -6.85
N LYS A 70 0.26 21.68 -5.59
CA LYS A 70 -0.28 22.89 -4.96
C LYS A 70 0.76 24.01 -4.76
N GLU A 71 2.04 23.69 -4.83
CA GLU A 71 3.13 24.68 -4.73
C GLU A 71 3.27 25.56 -5.99
N TYR A 72 2.55 25.24 -7.07
CA TYR A 72 2.60 25.98 -8.33
C TYR A 72 1.43 26.96 -8.44
N ASP A 73 1.70 28.18 -8.92
CA ASP A 73 0.69 29.25 -9.03
C ASP A 73 -0.51 28.87 -9.92
N CYS A 74 -0.31 28.00 -10.91
CA CYS A 74 -1.37 27.50 -11.79
C CYS A 74 -2.12 26.29 -11.22
N TYR A 75 -1.99 26.01 -9.92
CA TYR A 75 -2.71 24.92 -9.27
C TYR A 75 -4.23 25.10 -9.36
N ASP A 76 -4.91 24.06 -9.84
CA ASP A 76 -6.35 23.95 -9.96
C ASP A 76 -6.70 22.48 -9.71
N TYR A 77 -7.26 22.23 -8.53
CA TYR A 77 -7.69 20.90 -8.12
C TYR A 77 -8.67 20.27 -9.12
N THR A 78 -9.52 21.08 -9.78
CA THR A 78 -10.55 20.58 -10.70
C THR A 78 -9.96 20.06 -12.03
N ASN A 79 -8.75 20.51 -12.38
CA ASN A 79 -8.01 20.08 -13.56
C ASN A 79 -6.99 18.97 -13.26
N MET A 80 -6.81 18.60 -11.99
CA MET A 80 -5.91 17.53 -11.61
C MET A 80 -6.41 16.16 -12.08
N ARG A 81 -5.50 15.38 -12.65
CA ARG A 81 -5.75 14.01 -13.11
C ARG A 81 -4.80 13.03 -12.44
N THR A 82 -5.26 11.79 -12.28
CA THR A 82 -4.46 10.69 -11.71
C THR A 82 -4.29 9.60 -12.75
N VAL A 83 -3.06 9.12 -12.94
CA VAL A 83 -2.79 7.95 -13.78
C VAL A 83 -3.17 6.69 -13.00
N ARG A 84 -4.14 5.93 -13.51
CA ARG A 84 -4.60 4.69 -12.87
C ARG A 84 -3.53 3.60 -12.99
N ALA A 85 -3.46 2.70 -12.01
CA ALA A 85 -2.55 1.56 -12.06
C ALA A 85 -2.72 0.76 -13.37
N GLY A 86 -1.61 0.30 -13.93
CA GLY A 86 -1.61 -0.48 -15.17
C GLY A 86 -2.06 0.30 -16.41
N SER A 87 -1.95 1.62 -16.41
CA SER A 87 -2.42 2.49 -17.51
C SER A 87 -1.37 3.53 -17.91
N SER A 88 -1.52 4.07 -19.11
CA SER A 88 -0.77 5.22 -19.63
C SER A 88 -1.72 6.33 -20.05
N HIS A 89 -1.34 7.57 -19.78
CA HIS A 89 -1.98 8.77 -20.31
C HIS A 89 -1.04 9.37 -21.36
N VAL A 90 -1.48 9.39 -22.61
CA VAL A 90 -0.76 9.97 -23.75
C VAL A 90 -1.30 11.37 -23.97
N ILE A 91 -0.46 12.38 -23.81
CA ILE A 91 -0.81 13.80 -23.88
C ILE A 91 -0.23 14.36 -25.19
N ASP A 92 -1.08 14.83 -26.09
CA ASP A 92 -0.66 15.50 -27.33
C ASP A 92 -0.09 16.88 -26.98
N LYS A 93 1.12 17.18 -27.47
CA LYS A 93 1.80 18.44 -27.15
C LYS A 93 1.23 19.67 -27.84
N LYS A 94 0.42 19.50 -28.89
CA LYS A 94 -0.17 20.61 -29.66
C LYS A 94 -1.37 21.21 -28.95
N ASP A 95 -2.23 20.38 -28.39
CA ASP A 95 -3.52 20.80 -27.83
C ASP A 95 -3.77 20.31 -26.40
N GLY A 96 -2.88 19.49 -25.82
CA GLY A 96 -3.02 18.95 -24.49
C GLY A 96 -4.11 17.89 -24.36
N SER A 97 -4.64 17.37 -25.47
CA SER A 97 -5.62 16.28 -25.46
C SER A 97 -5.00 15.02 -24.86
N VAL A 98 -5.80 14.24 -24.13
CA VAL A 98 -5.33 13.07 -23.38
C VAL A 98 -6.03 11.81 -23.84
N ILE A 99 -5.25 10.82 -24.28
CA ILE A 99 -5.71 9.46 -24.57
C ILE A 99 -5.27 8.53 -23.42
N ILE A 100 -6.24 7.89 -22.77
CA ILE A 100 -5.97 6.90 -21.73
C ILE A 100 -5.87 5.52 -22.38
N LYS A 101 -4.73 4.85 -22.20
CA LYS A 101 -4.47 3.47 -22.63
C LYS A 101 -4.37 2.56 -21.41
N LYS A 102 -5.21 1.52 -21.36
CA LYS A 102 -5.10 0.48 -20.33
C LYS A 102 -4.09 -0.56 -20.80
N ASN A 103 -2.96 -0.67 -20.09
CA ASN A 103 -1.87 -1.57 -20.46
C ASN A 103 -1.95 -2.91 -19.73
N HIS A 104 -2.59 -2.93 -18.56
CA HIS A 104 -2.71 -4.10 -17.72
C HIS A 104 -4.10 -4.17 -17.09
N SER A 105 -4.67 -5.36 -17.10
CA SER A 105 -5.87 -5.68 -16.34
C SER A 105 -5.96 -7.16 -16.11
N ILE A 106 -6.34 -7.55 -14.90
CA ILE A 106 -6.51 -8.96 -14.59
C ILE A 106 -7.97 -9.34 -14.82
N LEU A 107 -8.19 -10.35 -15.65
CA LEU A 107 -9.50 -10.92 -15.91
C LEU A 107 -9.65 -12.24 -15.14
N PRO A 108 -10.88 -12.58 -14.71
CA PRO A 108 -11.15 -13.87 -14.12
C PRO A 108 -10.80 -14.99 -15.10
N ALA A 109 -10.07 -15.99 -14.61
CA ALA A 109 -9.68 -17.16 -15.37
C ALA A 109 -9.88 -18.41 -14.51
N HIS A 110 -10.33 -19.50 -15.14
CA HIS A 110 -10.38 -20.80 -14.51
C HIS A 110 -9.03 -21.49 -14.69
N ILE A 111 -8.21 -21.49 -13.64
CA ILE A 111 -6.92 -22.19 -13.64
C ILE A 111 -7.17 -23.61 -13.11
N GLN A 112 -7.11 -24.60 -14.01
CA GLN A 112 -7.13 -26.02 -13.64
C GLN A 112 -5.70 -26.53 -13.49
N THR A 113 -5.26 -26.68 -12.25
CA THR A 113 -3.94 -27.22 -11.89
C THR A 113 -3.99 -27.82 -10.49
N SER A 114 -2.91 -28.47 -10.05
CA SER A 114 -2.85 -29.08 -8.72
C SER A 114 -2.68 -28.04 -7.61
N GLN A 115 -3.09 -28.39 -6.40
CA GLN A 115 -2.81 -27.58 -5.21
C GLN A 115 -1.30 -27.39 -5.01
N ASP A 116 -0.50 -28.43 -5.24
CA ASP A 116 0.96 -28.38 -5.15
C ASP A 116 1.57 -27.34 -6.09
N PHE A 117 1.01 -27.18 -7.30
CA PHE A 117 1.45 -26.12 -8.20
C PHE A 117 1.26 -24.73 -7.58
N PHE A 118 0.09 -24.47 -6.96
CA PHE A 118 -0.15 -23.19 -6.29
C PHE A 118 0.75 -22.97 -5.08
N LEU A 119 0.99 -24.00 -4.26
CA LEU A 119 1.89 -23.92 -3.12
C LEU A 119 3.32 -23.62 -3.55
N ASN A 120 3.81 -24.34 -4.57
CA ASN A 120 5.13 -24.10 -5.15
C ASN A 120 5.23 -22.72 -5.78
N PHE A 121 4.18 -22.24 -6.45
CA PHE A 121 4.14 -20.89 -6.99
C PHE A 121 4.24 -19.82 -5.89
N ILE A 122 3.48 -19.95 -4.82
CA ILE A 122 3.50 -19.01 -3.68
C ILE A 122 4.90 -18.96 -3.08
N LYS A 123 5.48 -20.11 -2.74
CA LYS A 123 6.85 -20.20 -2.20
C LYS A 123 7.86 -19.56 -3.17
N ASN A 124 7.86 -19.97 -4.43
CA ASN A 124 8.82 -19.49 -5.43
C ASN A 124 8.68 -17.99 -5.73
N SER A 125 7.46 -17.46 -5.73
CA SER A 125 7.21 -16.03 -6.01
C SER A 125 7.84 -15.13 -4.95
N PHE A 126 7.83 -15.58 -3.69
CA PHE A 126 8.48 -14.86 -2.62
C PHE A 126 10.00 -15.01 -2.65
N TYR A 127 10.57 -16.17 -3.01
CA TYR A 127 12.04 -16.31 -3.03
C TYR A 127 12.73 -15.77 -4.29
N LYS A 128 12.05 -15.67 -5.46
CA LYS A 128 12.70 -15.35 -6.74
C LYS A 128 12.92 -13.86 -7.02
N LYS A 129 12.16 -12.96 -6.40
CA LYS A 129 12.14 -11.52 -6.76
C LYS A 129 12.44 -10.57 -5.61
N LEU A 130 12.78 -11.13 -4.46
CA LEU A 130 12.96 -10.39 -3.24
C LEU A 130 14.44 -10.18 -2.99
N SER A 131 14.94 -9.00 -3.35
CA SER A 131 16.15 -8.41 -2.77
C SER A 131 15.85 -7.92 -1.34
N LEU A 132 15.26 -8.80 -0.52
CA LEU A 132 14.97 -8.54 0.89
C LEU A 132 16.25 -8.42 1.74
N ASN A 133 17.43 -8.66 1.16
CA ASN A 133 18.70 -8.51 1.85
C ASN A 133 18.92 -7.10 2.43
N GLU A 134 18.36 -6.04 1.81
CA GLU A 134 18.48 -4.69 2.38
C GLU A 134 17.36 -4.34 3.37
N VAL A 135 16.33 -5.19 3.50
CA VAL A 135 15.28 -5.00 4.51
C VAL A 135 15.89 -5.21 5.89
N THR A 136 15.68 -4.22 6.75
CA THR A 136 16.23 -4.20 8.12
C THR A 136 15.14 -4.08 9.18
N ALA A 137 13.90 -3.82 8.78
CA ALA A 137 12.76 -3.75 9.70
C ALA A 137 11.49 -4.35 9.11
N SER A 138 10.57 -4.79 9.98
CA SER A 138 9.24 -5.25 9.58
C SER A 138 8.13 -4.65 10.44
N MET A 139 6.94 -4.48 9.86
CA MET A 139 5.71 -4.18 10.61
C MET A 139 5.01 -5.49 10.96
N LEU A 140 4.86 -5.79 12.26
CA LEU A 140 4.32 -7.06 12.77
C LEU A 140 3.06 -6.83 13.62
N SER A 141 1.90 -7.21 13.09
CA SER A 141 0.62 -7.19 13.83
C SER A 141 0.25 -8.56 14.43
N GLY A 142 1.03 -9.60 14.13
CA GLY A 142 0.71 -10.98 14.52
C GLY A 142 -0.42 -11.61 13.71
N GLY A 143 -0.85 -10.98 12.61
CA GLY A 143 -1.69 -11.62 11.60
C GLY A 143 -0.83 -12.34 10.54
N ILE A 144 -1.41 -13.38 9.91
CA ILE A 144 -0.71 -14.25 8.93
C ILE A 144 0.10 -13.46 7.88
N ASP A 145 -0.43 -12.35 7.38
CA ASP A 145 0.23 -11.54 6.35
C ASP A 145 1.56 -10.96 6.85
N SER A 146 1.52 -10.28 8.00
CA SER A 146 2.69 -9.68 8.63
C SER A 146 3.69 -10.72 9.15
N VAL A 147 3.18 -11.88 9.61
CA VAL A 147 4.00 -13.01 10.07
C VAL A 147 4.79 -13.58 8.90
N ILE A 148 4.13 -13.87 7.77
CA ILE A 148 4.79 -14.38 6.56
C ILE A 148 5.78 -13.34 6.03
N SER A 149 5.41 -12.07 5.95
CA SER A 149 6.32 -10.99 5.53
C SER A 149 7.56 -10.89 6.41
N THR A 150 7.40 -10.97 7.74
CA THR A 150 8.51 -10.92 8.69
C THR A 150 9.39 -12.16 8.60
N TYR A 151 8.79 -13.35 8.50
CA TYR A 151 9.52 -14.61 8.28
C TYR A 151 10.37 -14.55 7.01
N LEU A 152 9.77 -14.10 5.90
CA LEU A 152 10.49 -13.95 4.64
C LEU A 152 11.66 -12.97 4.81
N ALA A 153 11.46 -11.77 5.36
CA ALA A 153 12.55 -10.83 5.59
C ALA A 153 13.66 -11.41 6.48
N LYS A 154 13.31 -12.12 7.56
CA LYS A 154 14.26 -12.80 8.45
C LYS A 154 15.11 -13.84 7.73
N SER A 155 14.54 -14.53 6.74
CA SER A 155 15.25 -15.54 5.96
C SER A 155 16.35 -14.96 5.05
N PHE A 156 16.25 -13.66 4.72
CA PHE A 156 17.24 -12.94 3.92
C PHE A 156 18.20 -12.08 4.76
N ASN A 157 17.72 -11.54 5.89
CA ASN A 157 18.51 -10.78 6.85
C ASN A 157 18.21 -11.25 8.27
N SER A 158 19.20 -11.86 8.94
CA SER A 158 19.04 -12.35 10.31
C SER A 158 18.83 -11.23 11.33
N ASP A 159 19.22 -10.00 11.01
CA ASP A 159 19.32 -8.89 11.97
C ASP A 159 18.11 -7.95 11.89
N ILE A 160 17.01 -8.38 11.24
CA ILE A 160 15.80 -7.55 11.17
C ILE A 160 15.20 -7.28 12.55
N VAL A 161 14.59 -6.11 12.69
CA VAL A 161 13.80 -5.72 13.87
C VAL A 161 12.34 -5.58 13.49
N ALA A 162 11.46 -6.25 14.23
CA ALA A 162 10.01 -6.12 14.06
C ALA A 162 9.47 -4.96 14.90
N TYR A 163 8.44 -4.28 14.40
CA TYR A 163 7.77 -3.16 15.05
C TYR A 163 6.28 -3.43 15.15
N THR A 164 5.71 -3.18 16.32
CA THR A 164 4.26 -3.27 16.57
C THR A 164 3.75 -2.04 17.31
N PHE A 165 2.45 -1.80 17.23
CA PHE A 165 1.81 -0.57 17.71
C PHE A 165 0.93 -0.85 18.93
N LEU A 166 0.97 0.06 19.90
CA LEU A 166 0.16 0.02 21.11
C LEU A 166 -0.37 1.42 21.43
N VAL A 167 -1.69 1.56 21.61
CA VAL A 167 -2.25 2.74 22.26
C VAL A 167 -2.12 2.61 23.77
N GLU A 168 -1.68 3.67 24.44
CA GLU A 168 -1.54 3.71 25.90
C GLU A 168 -2.82 3.31 26.63
N GLY A 169 -2.68 2.46 27.65
CA GLY A 169 -3.81 2.00 28.46
C GLY A 169 -4.66 0.91 27.80
N GLN A 170 -4.25 0.39 26.63
CA GLN A 170 -4.92 -0.73 25.95
C GLN A 170 -4.11 -2.03 25.98
N GLU A 171 -3.12 -2.18 26.86
CA GLU A 171 -2.20 -3.33 26.89
C GLU A 171 -2.92 -4.67 27.10
N SER A 172 -3.95 -4.65 27.95
CA SER A 172 -4.73 -5.84 28.30
C SER A 172 -5.76 -6.22 27.23
N GLU A 173 -6.26 -5.25 26.47
CA GLU A 173 -7.33 -5.39 25.47
C GLU A 173 -6.81 -5.54 24.04
N ASN A 174 -5.57 -5.09 23.78
CA ASN A 174 -4.97 -5.13 22.45
C ASN A 174 -4.56 -6.56 22.07
N SER A 175 -5.42 -7.21 21.31
CA SER A 175 -5.16 -8.57 20.80
C SER A 175 -3.94 -8.60 19.89
N ASP A 176 -3.75 -7.61 19.01
CA ASP A 176 -2.65 -7.59 18.05
C ASP A 176 -1.29 -7.52 18.74
N LEU A 177 -1.15 -6.78 19.84
CA LEU A 177 0.07 -6.75 20.65
C LEU A 177 0.45 -8.14 21.16
N LYS A 178 -0.51 -8.86 21.77
CA LYS A 178 -0.25 -10.22 22.31
C LYS A 178 0.19 -11.17 21.19
N HIS A 179 -0.44 -11.07 20.03
CA HIS A 179 -0.12 -11.91 18.88
C HIS A 179 1.20 -11.52 18.21
N ALA A 180 1.52 -10.24 18.12
CA ALA A 180 2.81 -9.75 17.63
C ALA A 180 3.95 -10.22 18.55
N ILE A 181 3.77 -10.15 19.87
CA ILE A 181 4.74 -10.67 20.86
C ILE A 181 4.95 -12.17 20.67
N ASN A 182 3.87 -12.95 20.51
CA ASN A 182 3.97 -14.39 20.28
C ASN A 182 4.67 -14.70 18.95
N ALA A 183 4.28 -14.02 17.88
CA ALA A 183 4.89 -14.16 16.57
C ALA A 183 6.39 -13.85 16.59
N ALA A 184 6.78 -12.74 17.24
CA ALA A 184 8.19 -12.35 17.35
C ALA A 184 9.03 -13.39 18.08
N LYS A 185 8.48 -13.99 19.16
CA LYS A 185 9.13 -15.10 19.88
C LYS A 185 9.31 -16.35 19.01
N ILE A 186 8.28 -16.73 18.25
CA ILE A 186 8.33 -17.90 17.35
C ILE A 186 9.32 -17.67 16.21
N LEU A 187 9.34 -16.46 15.65
CA LEU A 187 10.22 -16.07 14.54
C LEU A 187 11.66 -15.75 14.97
N ASP A 188 11.92 -15.68 16.28
CA ASP A 188 13.20 -15.23 16.85
C ASP A 188 13.68 -13.88 16.28
N VAL A 189 12.79 -12.88 16.38
CA VAL A 189 13.05 -11.50 15.97
C VAL A 189 12.88 -10.53 17.14
N PRO A 190 13.78 -9.55 17.32
CA PRO A 190 13.55 -8.45 18.25
C PRO A 190 12.25 -7.72 17.91
N LEU A 191 11.45 -7.42 18.92
CA LEU A 191 10.19 -6.68 18.76
C LEU A 191 10.25 -5.35 19.50
N GLN A 192 10.14 -4.25 18.76
CA GLN A 192 9.93 -2.92 19.29
C GLN A 192 8.43 -2.63 19.41
N ILE A 193 7.99 -2.25 20.60
CA ILE A 193 6.60 -1.85 20.87
C ILE A 193 6.57 -0.33 20.83
N VAL A 194 5.90 0.23 19.82
CA VAL A 194 5.70 1.67 19.68
C VAL A 194 4.41 2.03 20.42
N GLN A 195 4.59 2.57 21.62
CA GLN A 195 3.51 3.04 22.47
C GLN A 195 3.19 4.50 22.16
N VAL A 196 1.91 4.81 21.96
CA VAL A 196 1.43 6.14 21.55
C VAL A 196 0.17 6.53 22.33
N SER A 197 0.12 7.75 22.84
CA SER A 197 -1.03 8.26 23.59
C SER A 197 -2.21 8.59 22.67
N GLY A 198 -3.42 8.64 23.25
CA GLY A 198 -4.60 9.10 22.52
C GLY A 198 -4.50 10.54 22.05
N ASP A 199 -3.82 11.40 22.81
CA ASP A 199 -3.64 12.81 22.48
C ASP A 199 -2.71 12.97 21.28
N GLU A 200 -1.58 12.25 21.23
CA GLU A 200 -0.67 12.24 20.06
C GLU A 200 -1.39 11.80 18.78
N ILE A 201 -2.28 10.80 18.87
CA ILE A 201 -3.10 10.34 17.73
C ILE A 201 -4.02 11.45 17.21
N LEU A 202 -4.62 12.23 18.12
CA LEU A 202 -5.54 13.31 17.76
C LEU A 202 -4.81 14.53 17.21
N GLU A 203 -3.64 14.85 17.75
CA GLU A 203 -2.81 15.97 17.30
C GLU A 203 -2.30 15.80 15.86
N CYS A 204 -1.99 14.56 15.44
CA CYS A 204 -1.44 14.32 14.11
C CYS A 204 -2.48 14.15 13.00
N ILE A 205 -3.77 14.07 13.29
CA ILE A 205 -4.78 13.60 12.33
C ILE A 205 -4.88 14.45 11.05
N ASP A 206 -4.79 15.76 11.19
CA ASP A 206 -4.81 16.70 10.07
C ASP A 206 -3.57 16.56 9.17
N ASP A 207 -2.43 16.20 9.77
CA ASP A 207 -1.21 15.90 9.04
C ASP A 207 -1.31 14.55 8.33
N ILE A 208 -1.91 13.53 8.95
CA ILE A 208 -2.17 12.25 8.28
C ILE A 208 -3.07 12.44 7.05
N ILE A 209 -4.11 13.27 7.14
CA ILE A 209 -4.97 13.58 5.99
C ILE A 209 -4.18 14.29 4.89
N TYR A 210 -3.28 15.21 5.24
CA TYR A 210 -2.38 15.88 4.30
C TYR A 210 -1.36 14.94 3.65
N ILE A 211 -0.78 14.03 4.44
CA ILE A 211 0.24 13.08 4.00
C ILE A 211 -0.37 12.08 3.02
N THR A 212 -1.49 11.47 3.41
CA THR A 212 -2.17 10.42 2.64
C THR A 212 -2.95 10.97 1.45
N GLU A 213 -3.43 12.21 1.52
CA GLU A 213 -4.31 12.81 0.51
C GLU A 213 -5.52 11.90 0.22
N ASP A 214 -6.08 11.33 1.29
CA ASP A 214 -7.24 10.43 1.26
C ASP A 214 -8.43 11.07 1.98
N THR A 215 -9.62 10.62 1.62
CA THR A 215 -10.90 11.09 2.19
C THR A 215 -11.65 10.01 2.95
N LYS A 216 -11.11 8.79 3.02
CA LYS A 216 -11.75 7.62 3.62
C LYS A 216 -11.24 7.38 5.03
N ASP A 217 -12.17 7.37 5.99
CA ASP A 217 -11.90 7.10 7.41
C ASP A 217 -11.03 5.87 7.65
N TYR A 218 -11.37 4.72 7.06
CA TYR A 218 -10.60 3.49 7.23
C TYR A 218 -9.15 3.60 6.72
N ASN A 219 -8.90 4.38 5.67
CA ASN A 219 -7.55 4.61 5.16
C ASN A 219 -6.77 5.55 6.10
N ILE A 220 -7.41 6.62 6.59
CA ILE A 220 -6.80 7.55 7.54
C ILE A 220 -6.46 6.84 8.86
N TYR A 221 -7.36 6.01 9.39
CA TYR A 221 -7.12 5.30 10.66
C TYR A 221 -5.96 4.31 10.51
N SER A 222 -5.92 3.55 9.41
CA SER A 222 -4.82 2.63 9.12
C SER A 222 -3.50 3.37 8.93
N ALA A 223 -3.51 4.51 8.23
CA ALA A 223 -2.33 5.33 8.01
C ALA A 223 -1.79 5.96 9.30
N THR A 224 -2.67 6.27 10.26
CA THR A 224 -2.28 6.83 11.56
C THR A 224 -1.39 5.85 12.33
N GLY A 225 -1.81 4.58 12.47
CA GLY A 225 -0.96 3.56 13.10
C GLY A 225 0.34 3.30 12.32
N ALA A 226 0.27 3.30 10.98
CA ALA A 226 1.45 3.15 10.14
C ALA A 226 2.44 4.32 10.30
N TYR A 227 1.95 5.55 10.48
CA TYR A 227 2.78 6.74 10.67
C TYR A 227 3.68 6.63 11.89
N PHE A 228 3.12 6.28 13.05
CA PHE A 228 3.93 6.14 14.26
C PHE A 228 4.93 5.00 14.17
N LEU A 229 4.54 3.86 13.59
CA LEU A 229 5.45 2.74 13.37
C LEU A 229 6.62 3.15 12.46
N LEU A 230 6.31 3.70 11.28
CA LEU A 230 7.33 4.07 10.31
C LEU A 230 8.20 5.23 10.79
N LYS A 231 7.64 6.15 11.58
CA LYS A 231 8.38 7.24 12.21
C LYS A 231 9.43 6.68 13.17
N LYS A 232 9.02 5.76 14.05
CA LYS A 232 9.94 5.11 14.98
C LYS A 232 11.00 4.25 14.27
N VAL A 233 10.59 3.49 13.26
CA VAL A 233 11.51 2.72 12.40
C VAL A 233 12.58 3.62 11.78
N ARG A 234 12.20 4.82 11.30
CA ARG A 234 13.12 5.79 10.72
C ARG A 234 14.06 6.38 11.77
N GLU A 235 13.55 6.73 12.94
CA GLU A 235 14.32 7.24 14.09
C GLU A 235 15.37 6.22 14.56
N ASP A 236 15.06 4.94 14.51
CA ASP A 236 15.97 3.83 14.83
C ASP A 236 16.98 3.53 13.70
N GLY A 237 16.96 4.32 12.63
CA GLY A 237 17.96 4.29 11.56
C GLY A 237 17.65 3.33 10.41
N HIS A 238 16.51 2.65 10.43
CA HIS A 238 16.10 1.76 9.36
C HIS A 238 15.49 2.53 8.20
N LYS A 239 15.76 2.06 6.97
CA LYS A 239 15.25 2.67 5.74
C LYS A 239 14.33 1.74 4.96
N PHE A 240 14.63 0.45 4.90
CA PHE A 240 13.90 -0.53 4.10
C PHE A 240 13.06 -1.43 4.99
N VAL A 241 11.74 -1.40 4.78
CA VAL A 241 10.76 -1.96 5.71
C VAL A 241 9.79 -2.86 4.97
N VAL A 242 9.53 -4.05 5.52
CA VAL A 242 8.50 -4.95 4.99
C VAL A 242 7.18 -4.83 5.76
N CYS A 243 6.05 -4.89 5.05
CA CYS A 243 4.70 -4.97 5.62
C CYS A 243 3.89 -6.12 5.00
N GLY A 244 2.66 -6.31 5.50
CA GLY A 244 1.74 -7.38 5.08
C GLY A 244 0.58 -6.91 4.19
N GLU A 245 0.72 -5.82 3.43
CA GLU A 245 -0.39 -5.29 2.62
C GLU A 245 -0.65 -6.09 1.33
N GLY A 246 -1.92 -6.19 0.90
CA GLY A 246 -2.32 -6.82 -0.38
C GLY A 246 -3.06 -8.16 -0.29
N PRO A 247 -2.77 -9.09 0.64
CA PRO A 247 -3.46 -10.38 0.70
C PRO A 247 -4.99 -10.28 0.83
N ASP A 248 -5.50 -9.19 1.40
CA ASP A 248 -6.93 -9.00 1.57
C ASP A 248 -7.68 -8.84 0.25
N GLU A 249 -7.15 -8.03 -0.65
CA GLU A 249 -7.64 -7.86 -2.01
C GLU A 249 -7.37 -9.10 -2.87
N ILE A 250 -6.18 -9.71 -2.72
CA ILE A 250 -5.74 -10.85 -3.52
C ILE A 250 -6.55 -12.11 -3.22
N PHE A 251 -6.90 -12.36 -1.95
CA PHE A 251 -7.65 -13.54 -1.50
C PHE A 251 -9.11 -13.25 -1.15
N GLY A 252 -9.56 -12.00 -1.28
CA GLY A 252 -10.97 -11.64 -1.18
C GLY A 252 -11.52 -11.81 0.24
N THR A 253 -10.81 -11.28 1.23
CA THR A 253 -11.15 -11.52 2.65
C THR A 253 -12.02 -10.43 3.27
N TYR A 254 -12.56 -9.51 2.46
CA TYR A 254 -13.47 -8.46 2.90
C TYR A 254 -14.87 -8.96 3.20
N ASP A 255 -15.45 -8.44 4.28
CA ASP A 255 -16.87 -8.59 4.60
C ASP A 255 -17.75 -7.51 3.93
N SER A 256 -17.12 -6.54 3.25
CA SER A 256 -17.78 -5.40 2.60
C SER A 256 -16.89 -4.77 1.52
N TRP A 257 -17.45 -4.37 0.38
CA TRP A 257 -16.74 -3.60 -0.66
C TRP A 257 -17.58 -2.40 -1.11
N GLY A 258 -17.05 -1.19 -0.90
CA GLY A 258 -17.84 0.04 -1.04
C GLY A 258 -19.05 0.03 -0.10
N SER A 259 -20.24 0.28 -0.64
CA SER A 259 -21.52 0.20 0.09
C SER A 259 -22.14 -1.20 0.11
N HIS A 260 -21.52 -2.20 -0.52
CA HIS A 260 -22.10 -3.53 -0.66
C HIS A 260 -21.59 -4.47 0.42
N GLN A 261 -22.52 -5.10 1.15
CA GLN A 261 -22.21 -6.30 1.92
C GLN A 261 -21.96 -7.45 0.94
N LEU A 262 -20.80 -8.09 1.09
CA LEU A 262 -20.42 -9.26 0.30
C LEU A 262 -20.25 -10.42 1.26
N SER A 263 -20.89 -11.55 0.97
CA SER A 263 -20.58 -12.77 1.69
C SER A 263 -19.13 -13.18 1.41
N SER A 264 -18.46 -13.77 2.39
CA SER A 264 -17.07 -14.21 2.25
C SER A 264 -16.89 -15.17 1.07
N GLN A 265 -17.89 -16.02 0.82
CA GLN A 265 -17.91 -16.94 -0.32
C GLN A 265 -17.95 -16.23 -1.68
N LYS A 266 -18.63 -15.08 -1.78
CA LYS A 266 -18.63 -14.27 -3.02
C LYS A 266 -17.31 -13.52 -3.14
N ALA A 267 -16.85 -12.87 -2.06
CA ALA A 267 -15.64 -12.08 -2.06
C ALA A 267 -14.39 -12.89 -2.47
N SER A 268 -14.34 -14.18 -2.13
CA SER A 268 -13.24 -15.08 -2.49
C SER A 268 -13.27 -15.60 -3.93
N GLN A 269 -14.34 -15.41 -4.69
CA GLN A 269 -14.38 -15.86 -6.08
C GLN A 269 -13.42 -15.03 -6.93
N PRO A 270 -12.70 -15.63 -7.90
CA PRO A 270 -11.84 -14.91 -8.83
C PRO A 270 -12.50 -13.68 -9.47
N GLU A 271 -13.80 -13.75 -9.80
CA GLU A 271 -14.55 -12.64 -10.38
C GLU A 271 -14.58 -11.36 -9.53
N TYR A 272 -14.56 -11.48 -8.19
CA TYR A 272 -14.54 -10.35 -7.26
C TYR A 272 -13.11 -9.95 -6.93
N ARG A 273 -12.22 -10.93 -6.72
CA ARG A 273 -10.81 -10.66 -6.44
C ARG A 273 -10.13 -9.92 -7.58
N CYS A 274 -10.43 -10.27 -8.84
CA CYS A 274 -10.01 -9.51 -10.02
C CYS A 274 -10.50 -8.06 -9.98
N LYS A 275 -11.74 -7.80 -9.53
CA LYS A 275 -12.25 -6.43 -9.36
C LYS A 275 -11.52 -5.69 -8.25
N PHE A 276 -11.21 -6.36 -7.14
CA PHE A 276 -10.48 -5.75 -6.03
C PHE A 276 -9.06 -5.34 -6.46
N VAL A 277 -8.29 -6.27 -7.05
CA VAL A 277 -6.89 -5.98 -7.42
C VAL A 277 -6.79 -4.96 -8.58
N ASN A 278 -7.75 -4.93 -9.52
CA ASN A 278 -7.78 -3.89 -10.56
C ASN A 278 -8.10 -2.48 -10.01
N ASN A 279 -8.57 -2.38 -8.76
CA ASN A 279 -8.86 -1.13 -8.06
C ASN A 279 -7.95 -0.95 -6.82
N LEU A 280 -6.86 -1.72 -6.73
CA LEU A 280 -6.00 -1.78 -5.54
C LEU A 280 -5.40 -0.42 -5.18
N ASP A 281 -5.03 0.36 -6.19
CA ASP A 281 -4.41 1.67 -6.04
C ASP A 281 -5.28 2.73 -5.34
N TRP A 282 -6.60 2.51 -5.22
CA TRP A 282 -7.47 3.34 -4.37
C TRP A 282 -7.21 3.15 -2.88
N ASN A 283 -6.82 1.94 -2.47
CA ASN A 283 -6.60 1.60 -1.07
C ASN A 283 -5.11 1.56 -0.71
N LEU A 284 -4.26 1.13 -1.63
CA LEU A 284 -2.87 0.76 -1.36
C LEU A 284 -1.93 1.93 -1.08
N SER A 285 -2.25 3.14 -1.56
CA SER A 285 -1.30 4.25 -1.53
C SER A 285 -1.05 4.82 -0.12
N ARG A 286 -1.91 4.54 0.86
CA ARG A 286 -1.85 5.15 2.21
C ARG A 286 -0.53 4.88 2.93
N GLY A 287 -0.11 3.62 3.03
CA GLY A 287 1.12 3.23 3.72
C GLY A 287 2.36 3.75 2.98
N THR A 288 2.35 3.62 1.65
CA THR A 288 3.42 4.13 0.79
C THR A 288 3.60 5.65 0.89
N LYS A 289 2.51 6.42 0.94
CA LYS A 289 2.58 7.88 1.09
C LYS A 289 3.14 8.29 2.45
N VAL A 290 2.76 7.61 3.51
CA VAL A 290 3.32 7.80 4.85
C VAL A 290 4.81 7.46 4.87
N ALA A 291 5.20 6.32 4.31
CA ALA A 291 6.59 5.89 4.23
C ALA A 291 7.45 6.90 3.46
N ASN A 292 6.99 7.32 2.27
CA ASN A 292 7.67 8.33 1.46
C ASN A 292 7.84 9.66 2.21
N TYR A 293 6.82 10.11 2.94
CA TYR A 293 6.88 11.33 3.74
C TYR A 293 7.97 11.25 4.83
N LEU A 294 8.18 10.08 5.41
CA LEU A 294 9.17 9.82 6.45
C LEU A 294 10.56 9.41 5.89
N GLY A 295 10.70 9.31 4.57
CA GLY A 295 11.94 8.85 3.92
C GLY A 295 12.24 7.37 4.16
N VAL A 296 11.19 6.54 4.22
CA VAL A 296 11.22 5.09 4.39
C VAL A 296 10.75 4.40 3.11
N ASP A 297 11.48 3.39 2.67
CA ASP A 297 11.09 2.53 1.56
C ASP A 297 10.26 1.35 2.10
N LEU A 298 8.94 1.41 1.89
CA LEU A 298 7.99 0.40 2.35
C LEU A 298 7.67 -0.60 1.24
N PHE A 299 7.77 -1.89 1.56
CA PHE A 299 7.57 -2.98 0.63
C PHE A 299 6.61 -4.05 1.19
N SER A 300 5.81 -4.66 0.32
CA SER A 300 5.05 -5.87 0.67
C SER A 300 5.34 -6.98 -0.36
N PRO A 301 5.72 -8.20 0.07
CA PRO A 301 6.01 -9.32 -0.83
C PRO A 301 4.79 -9.74 -1.65
N PHE A 302 3.59 -9.42 -1.17
CA PHE A 302 2.33 -9.76 -1.83
C PHE A 302 1.97 -8.81 -2.98
N LEU A 303 2.60 -7.63 -3.06
CA LEU A 303 2.29 -6.62 -4.09
C LEU A 303 3.08 -6.84 -5.39
N ASN A 304 3.80 -7.94 -5.49
CA ASN A 304 4.45 -8.36 -6.72
C ASN A 304 3.39 -8.63 -7.82
N SER A 305 3.55 -7.99 -8.97
CA SER A 305 2.56 -8.10 -10.06
C SER A 305 2.40 -9.53 -10.57
N GLU A 306 3.46 -10.32 -10.70
CA GLU A 306 3.37 -11.74 -11.12
C GLU A 306 2.64 -12.58 -10.07
N PHE A 307 2.93 -12.35 -8.79
CA PHE A 307 2.21 -13.00 -7.69
C PHE A 307 0.71 -12.70 -7.78
N ILE A 308 0.34 -11.42 -7.89
CA ILE A 308 -1.07 -11.00 -7.98
C ILE A 308 -1.75 -11.63 -9.20
N ASN A 309 -1.10 -11.59 -10.38
CA ASN A 309 -1.65 -12.10 -11.65
C ASN A 309 -2.14 -13.55 -11.56
N LEU A 310 -1.42 -14.39 -10.82
CA LEU A 310 -1.81 -15.79 -10.63
C LEU A 310 -2.66 -15.98 -9.37
N ALA A 311 -2.26 -15.41 -8.25
CA ALA A 311 -2.91 -15.62 -6.96
C ALA A 311 -4.39 -15.24 -6.97
N VAL A 312 -4.75 -14.20 -7.72
CA VAL A 312 -6.14 -13.71 -7.85
C VAL A 312 -7.07 -14.70 -8.57
N ASN A 313 -6.54 -15.70 -9.28
CA ASN A 313 -7.30 -16.69 -10.03
C ASN A 313 -7.25 -18.10 -9.41
N ILE A 314 -6.63 -18.27 -8.24
CA ILE A 314 -6.64 -19.54 -7.48
C ILE A 314 -8.08 -19.90 -7.11
N PRO A 315 -8.58 -21.13 -7.35
CA PRO A 315 -9.97 -21.47 -7.03
C PRO A 315 -10.32 -21.23 -5.56
N SER A 316 -11.54 -20.75 -5.28
CA SER A 316 -11.97 -20.31 -3.93
C SER A 316 -11.85 -21.43 -2.89
N GLU A 317 -12.11 -22.67 -3.27
CA GLU A 317 -11.96 -23.88 -2.47
C GLU A 317 -10.49 -24.17 -2.12
N VAL A 318 -9.55 -23.79 -3.00
CA VAL A 318 -8.12 -23.90 -2.73
C VAL A 318 -7.65 -22.75 -1.85
N VAL A 319 -8.21 -21.55 -1.99
CA VAL A 319 -7.93 -20.42 -1.08
C VAL A 319 -8.36 -20.73 0.36
N HIS A 320 -9.54 -21.35 0.51
CA HIS A 320 -10.19 -21.65 1.79
C HIS A 320 -9.76 -22.96 2.47
N GLN A 321 -8.47 -23.30 2.45
CA GLN A 321 -7.97 -24.46 3.21
C GLN A 321 -8.21 -24.27 4.72
N TYR A 322 -8.36 -25.37 5.44
CA TYR A 322 -8.56 -25.35 6.90
C TYR A 322 -9.78 -24.53 7.36
N GLY A 323 -10.75 -24.25 6.47
CA GLY A 323 -11.87 -23.35 6.76
C GLY A 323 -11.46 -21.88 6.95
N HIS A 324 -10.23 -21.50 6.57
CA HIS A 324 -9.67 -20.17 6.79
C HIS A 324 -9.59 -19.38 5.47
N ARG A 325 -9.92 -18.08 5.50
CA ARG A 325 -9.99 -17.22 4.29
C ARG A 325 -8.66 -17.03 3.55
N LYS A 326 -7.54 -17.33 4.21
CA LYS A 326 -6.19 -17.35 3.64
C LYS A 326 -5.51 -18.70 3.88
N GLY A 327 -6.31 -19.76 3.94
CA GLY A 327 -5.83 -21.10 4.25
C GLY A 327 -4.72 -21.58 3.33
N ILE A 328 -4.72 -21.15 2.07
CA ILE A 328 -3.63 -21.45 1.13
C ILE A 328 -2.27 -20.88 1.58
N LEU A 329 -2.25 -19.69 2.18
CA LEU A 329 -1.02 -19.13 2.74
C LEU A 329 -0.57 -19.93 3.96
N ALA A 330 -1.50 -20.32 4.84
CA ALA A 330 -1.18 -21.18 5.97
C ALA A 330 -0.59 -22.52 5.48
N LYS A 331 -1.25 -23.16 4.51
CA LYS A 331 -0.78 -24.39 3.87
C LYS A 331 0.61 -24.24 3.24
N ALA A 332 0.89 -23.09 2.65
CA ALA A 332 2.17 -22.81 2.01
C ALA A 332 3.33 -22.59 3.01
N PHE A 333 3.07 -22.38 4.29
CA PHE A 333 4.12 -22.10 5.29
C PHE A 333 4.04 -23.00 6.53
N GLU A 334 3.15 -23.99 6.57
CA GLU A 334 2.98 -24.88 7.71
C GLU A 334 4.19 -25.79 7.99
N ASP A 335 5.09 -25.95 7.01
CA ASP A 335 6.34 -26.69 7.15
C ASP A 335 7.42 -25.90 7.93
N VAL A 336 7.25 -24.58 8.04
CA VAL A 336 8.23 -23.68 8.65
C VAL A 336 7.67 -22.82 9.78
N LEU A 337 6.34 -22.69 9.87
CA LEU A 337 5.63 -21.90 10.87
C LEU A 337 4.47 -22.72 11.46
N PRO A 338 4.20 -22.59 12.77
CA PRO A 338 3.20 -23.40 13.43
C PRO A 338 1.78 -22.96 12.99
N LEU A 339 0.89 -23.95 12.82
CA LEU A 339 -0.45 -23.71 12.26
C LEU A 339 -1.35 -22.82 13.13
N ASP A 340 -1.18 -22.85 14.45
CA ASP A 340 -1.92 -21.99 15.39
C ASP A 340 -1.58 -20.51 15.19
N LEU A 341 -0.34 -20.18 14.83
CA LEU A 341 0.08 -18.84 14.43
C LEU A 341 -0.54 -18.42 13.09
N LEU A 342 -0.59 -19.35 12.12
CA LEU A 342 -1.06 -19.08 10.75
C LEU A 342 -2.58 -19.00 10.62
N LEU A 343 -3.32 -19.79 11.41
CA LEU A 343 -4.78 -19.91 11.32
C LEU A 343 -5.54 -19.04 12.33
N ARG A 344 -4.84 -18.09 12.97
CA ARG A 344 -5.46 -17.12 13.89
C ARG A 344 -6.60 -16.36 13.19
N PRO A 345 -7.75 -16.15 13.88
CA PRO A 345 -8.81 -15.25 13.39
C PRO A 345 -8.30 -13.84 13.09
N LYS A 346 -8.79 -13.27 11.98
CA LYS A 346 -8.37 -11.97 11.48
C LYS A 346 -9.02 -10.81 12.25
N VAL A 347 -8.21 -9.80 12.58
CA VAL A 347 -8.65 -8.45 12.98
C VAL A 347 -8.05 -7.44 11.98
N ARG A 348 -8.76 -6.38 11.62
CA ARG A 348 -8.21 -5.32 10.75
C ARG A 348 -7.19 -4.51 11.53
N PHE A 349 -6.10 -4.07 10.88
CA PHE A 349 -5.00 -3.37 11.56
C PHE A 349 -5.48 -2.15 12.38
N GLN A 350 -6.35 -1.30 11.83
CA GLN A 350 -6.87 -0.12 12.55
C GLN A 350 -7.75 -0.48 13.76
N ASP A 351 -8.42 -1.63 13.72
CA ASP A 351 -9.31 -2.09 14.78
C ASP A 351 -8.50 -2.84 15.86
N GLY A 352 -7.51 -3.64 15.46
CA GLY A 352 -6.62 -4.37 16.36
C GLY A 352 -5.59 -3.48 17.04
N SER A 353 -5.17 -2.39 16.39
CA SER A 353 -4.23 -1.40 16.94
C SER A 353 -4.83 -0.51 18.03
N GLY A 354 -6.15 -0.39 18.12
CA GLY A 354 -6.80 0.50 19.10
C GLY A 354 -6.97 1.95 18.65
N VAL A 355 -6.62 2.28 17.39
CA VAL A 355 -6.74 3.64 16.83
C VAL A 355 -8.20 3.99 16.51
N THR A 356 -8.96 3.06 15.92
CA THR A 356 -10.36 3.30 15.50
C THR A 356 -11.24 3.87 16.63
N PRO A 357 -11.25 3.31 17.86
CA PRO A 357 -12.08 3.82 18.95
C PRO A 357 -11.74 5.26 19.36
N ILE A 358 -10.46 5.62 19.40
CA ILE A 358 -10.00 6.98 19.77
C ILE A 358 -10.52 8.00 18.76
N LEU A 359 -10.27 7.77 17.46
CA LEU A 359 -10.66 8.68 16.39
C LEU A 359 -12.19 8.80 16.26
N ARG A 360 -12.92 7.68 16.37
CA ARG A 360 -14.40 7.72 16.34
C ARG A 360 -14.98 8.48 17.53
N LYS A 361 -14.44 8.29 18.74
CA LYS A 361 -14.91 9.01 19.94
C LYS A 361 -14.67 10.51 19.83
N ALA A 362 -13.59 10.93 19.17
CA ALA A 362 -13.29 12.32 18.89
C ALA A 362 -14.07 12.93 17.69
N GLY A 363 -14.92 12.15 17.02
CA GLY A 363 -15.73 12.64 15.89
C GLY A 363 -14.96 12.78 14.58
N VAL A 364 -13.82 12.08 14.42
CA VAL A 364 -13.04 12.05 13.18
C VAL A 364 -13.70 11.10 12.19
N ASP A 365 -14.81 11.49 11.58
CA ASP A 365 -15.53 10.70 10.58
C ASP A 365 -15.21 11.13 9.14
N ASN A 366 -15.87 10.51 8.14
CA ASN A 366 -15.70 10.88 6.73
C ASN A 366 -16.06 12.36 6.46
N ALA A 367 -16.95 12.98 7.23
CA ALA A 367 -17.31 14.39 7.04
C ALA A 367 -16.21 15.32 7.59
N TYR A 368 -15.67 15.02 8.77
CA TYR A 368 -14.49 15.70 9.32
C TYR A 368 -13.31 15.60 8.34
N ILE A 369 -12.98 14.37 7.91
CA ILE A 369 -11.84 14.10 7.03
C ILE A 369 -12.02 14.84 5.71
N LYS A 370 -13.21 14.78 5.10
CA LYS A 370 -13.48 15.48 3.85
C LYS A 370 -13.35 16.99 4.00
N ARG A 371 -13.81 17.58 5.12
CA ARG A 371 -13.66 19.01 5.37
C ARG A 371 -12.19 19.42 5.45
N VAL A 372 -11.38 18.67 6.21
CA VAL A 372 -9.94 18.93 6.33
C VAL A 372 -9.24 18.75 4.97
N TYR A 373 -9.57 17.69 4.25
CA TYR A 373 -9.06 17.43 2.91
C TYR A 373 -9.39 18.60 1.96
N ASP A 374 -10.65 19.02 1.91
CA ASP A 374 -11.08 20.12 1.05
C ASP A 374 -10.33 21.41 1.42
N LEU A 375 -10.18 21.77 2.71
CA LEU A 375 -9.39 22.93 3.13
C LEU A 375 -7.91 22.86 2.72
N LYS A 376 -7.33 21.66 2.68
CA LYS A 376 -5.90 21.46 2.37
C LYS A 376 -5.62 21.36 0.88
N PHE A 377 -6.57 20.95 0.04
CA PHE A 377 -6.33 20.65 -1.37
C PHE A 377 -7.25 21.39 -2.35
N LYS A 378 -8.40 21.94 -1.93
CA LYS A 378 -9.31 22.71 -2.77
C LYS A 378 -9.35 24.16 -2.33
#